data_AF-A0A7G9FIQ7-F1
#
_entry.id   AF-A0A7G9FIQ7-F1
#
_cell.length_a   1.000
_cell.length_b   1.000
_cell.length_c   1.000
_cell.angle_alpha   90.00
_cell.angle_beta   90.00
_cell.angle_gamma   90.00
#
_symmetry.space_group_name_H-M   'P 1'
#
loop_
_entity.id
_entity.type
_entity.pdbx_description
1 polymer ?
#
loop_
_entity_poly.entity_id
_entity_poly.type
_entity_poly.pdbx_seq_one_letter_code
_entity_poly.pdbx_strand_id
1 'polypeptide(L)'
;MKNQAFKQNRKYFLISAMFLIGIFIYMGIRIGFLYFSLRLKSANFLQETVNQHRTLLMIIDELLMLSTILCGGVFYSVRKVYSQNKNILTGFVTVSFILMLMAWLLIMFETGRLVYPVNGLPVVTGDNLRTTLAEIYAAWHLCDILLGLFIIFWSGLLSHSFWKYSGIAIGLLQMICTYFGQSIKPIPLFIAIILATIWLLKQSISIVNELREKKL
;
A
#
# COMPACT_ATOMS: atom_id res chain seq x y z
N MET A 1 -13.90 36.60 2.55
CA MET A 1 -13.50 35.67 3.64
C MET A 1 -14.31 34.36 3.67
N LYS A 2 -15.66 34.37 3.68
CA LYS A 2 -16.50 33.14 3.79
C LYS A 2 -16.27 32.10 2.66
N ASN A 3 -16.11 32.56 1.42
CA ASN A 3 -15.85 31.69 0.24
C ASN A 3 -14.46 31.02 0.25
N GLN A 4 -13.44 31.66 0.83
CA GLN A 4 -12.08 31.09 0.91
C GLN A 4 -12.02 29.98 1.96
N ALA A 5 -12.60 30.18 3.13
CA ALA A 5 -12.69 29.16 4.18
C ALA A 5 -13.49 27.92 3.72
N PHE A 6 -14.60 28.12 2.99
CA PHE A 6 -15.39 27.02 2.42
C PHE A 6 -14.59 26.20 1.38
N LYS A 7 -13.86 26.87 0.48
CA LYS A 7 -13.04 26.21 -0.55
C LYS A 7 -11.87 25.43 0.06
N GLN A 8 -11.27 25.95 1.13
CA GLN A 8 -10.16 25.32 1.87
C GLN A 8 -10.63 24.08 2.63
N ASN A 9 -11.76 24.15 3.34
CA ASN A 9 -12.37 22.98 4.00
C ASN A 9 -12.72 21.86 3.01
N ARG A 10 -13.24 22.21 1.82
CA ARG A 10 -13.52 21.24 0.76
C ARG A 10 -12.25 20.54 0.26
N LYS A 11 -11.15 21.27 0.11
CA LYS A 11 -9.86 20.72 -0.33
C LYS A 11 -9.32 19.69 0.66
N TYR A 12 -9.35 19.99 1.96
CA TYR A 12 -8.89 19.04 2.98
C TYR A 12 -9.76 17.81 3.11
N PHE A 13 -11.08 17.98 2.99
CA PHE A 13 -12.01 16.86 2.94
C PHE A 13 -11.71 15.93 1.76
N LEU A 14 -11.46 16.48 0.57
CA LEU A 14 -11.09 15.70 -0.61
C LEU A 14 -9.77 14.96 -0.43
N ILE A 15 -8.73 15.61 0.09
CA ILE A 15 -7.43 14.97 0.37
C ILE A 15 -7.62 13.79 1.34
N SER A 16 -8.42 13.97 2.40
CA SER A 16 -8.75 12.88 3.32
C SER A 16 -9.47 11.74 2.65
N ALA A 17 -10.53 12.05 1.91
CA ALA A 17 -11.37 11.05 1.27
C ALA A 17 -10.54 10.23 0.27
N MET A 18 -9.69 10.89 -0.53
CA MET A 18 -8.76 10.20 -1.43
C MET A 18 -7.83 9.26 -0.66
N PHE A 19 -7.28 9.69 0.48
CA PHE A 19 -6.39 8.85 1.26
C PHE A 19 -7.10 7.65 1.90
N LEU A 20 -8.28 7.87 2.49
CA LEU A 20 -9.14 6.84 3.05
C LEU A 20 -9.52 5.78 2.00
N ILE A 21 -10.02 6.23 0.84
CA ILE A 21 -10.39 5.35 -0.27
C ILE A 21 -9.16 4.58 -0.76
N GLY A 22 -8.02 5.26 -0.92
CA GLY A 22 -6.75 4.62 -1.32
C GLY A 22 -6.32 3.51 -0.36
N ILE A 23 -6.42 3.74 0.95
CA ILE A 23 -6.10 2.75 2.00
C ILE A 23 -7.06 1.55 1.94
N PHE A 24 -8.38 1.78 1.80
CA PHE A 24 -9.36 0.70 1.70
C PHE A 24 -9.16 -0.17 0.45
N ILE A 25 -8.92 0.48 -0.69
CA ILE A 25 -8.60 -0.23 -1.94
C ILE A 25 -7.32 -1.06 -1.74
N TYR A 26 -6.27 -0.47 -1.16
CA TYR A 26 -5.02 -1.16 -0.89
C TYR A 26 -5.20 -2.39 0.02
N MET A 27 -6.01 -2.29 1.07
CA MET A 27 -6.37 -3.43 1.90
C MET A 27 -7.03 -4.54 1.09
N GLY A 28 -8.01 -4.20 0.23
CA GLY A 28 -8.69 -5.16 -0.63
C GLY A 28 -7.75 -5.90 -1.58
N ILE A 29 -6.81 -5.17 -2.21
CA ILE A 29 -5.76 -5.71 -3.07
C ILE A 29 -4.91 -6.71 -2.31
N ARG A 30 -4.43 -6.34 -1.11
CA ARG A 30 -3.59 -7.19 -0.26
C ARG A 30 -4.30 -8.49 0.14
N ILE A 31 -5.59 -8.42 0.49
CA ILE A 31 -6.40 -9.60 0.82
C ILE A 31 -6.64 -10.46 -0.43
N GLY A 32 -6.95 -9.84 -1.57
CA GLY A 32 -7.14 -10.55 -2.83
C GLY A 32 -5.88 -11.28 -3.29
N PHE A 33 -4.71 -10.63 -3.17
CA PHE A 33 -3.43 -11.23 -3.52
C PHE A 33 -3.04 -12.35 -2.55
N LEU A 34 -3.33 -12.20 -1.25
CA LEU A 34 -3.16 -13.27 -0.27
C LEU A 34 -4.03 -14.48 -0.60
N TYR A 35 -5.30 -14.26 -0.97
CA TYR A 35 -6.20 -15.32 -1.42
C TYR A 35 -5.65 -16.04 -2.66
N PHE A 36 -5.22 -15.29 -3.68
CA PHE A 36 -4.59 -15.86 -4.87
C PHE A 36 -3.35 -16.69 -4.53
N SER A 37 -2.50 -16.19 -3.63
CA SER A 37 -1.29 -16.88 -3.17
C SER A 37 -1.59 -18.22 -2.51
N LEU A 38 -2.68 -18.31 -1.75
CA LEU A 38 -3.13 -19.56 -1.15
C LEU A 38 -3.59 -20.57 -2.20
N ARG A 39 -4.31 -20.10 -3.23
CA ARG A 39 -4.72 -20.95 -4.36
C ARG A 39 -3.52 -21.45 -5.16
N LEU A 40 -2.55 -20.58 -5.40
CA LEU A 40 -1.30 -20.91 -6.09
C LEU A 40 -0.51 -21.99 -5.35
N LYS A 41 -0.43 -21.91 -4.01
CA LYS A 41 0.25 -22.92 -3.19
C LYS A 41 -0.42 -24.30 -3.26
N SER A 42 -1.74 -24.35 -3.39
CA SER A 42 -2.52 -25.59 -3.48
C SER A 42 -2.61 -26.16 -4.90
N ALA A 43 -2.04 -25.49 -5.90
CA ALA A 43 -2.22 -25.82 -7.30
C ALA A 43 -1.27 -26.93 -7.78
N ASN A 44 -1.80 -27.84 -8.58
CA ASN A 44 -1.00 -28.82 -9.32
C ASN A 44 -0.40 -28.21 -10.60
N PHE A 45 -1.13 -27.30 -11.26
CA PHE A 45 -0.69 -26.63 -12.47
C PHE A 45 -0.78 -25.11 -12.30
N LEU A 46 0.38 -24.45 -12.45
CA LEU A 46 0.55 -23.02 -12.23
C LEU A 46 -0.27 -22.19 -13.23
N GLN A 47 -0.13 -22.49 -14.52
CA GLN A 47 -0.79 -21.77 -15.61
C GLN A 47 -2.32 -21.83 -15.49
N GLU A 48 -2.86 -23.00 -15.18
CA GLU A 48 -4.30 -23.19 -15.02
C GLU A 48 -4.85 -22.35 -13.86
N THR A 49 -4.11 -22.27 -12.75
CA THR A 49 -4.51 -21.47 -11.59
C THR A 49 -4.50 -19.96 -11.88
N VAL A 50 -3.48 -19.48 -12.61
CA VAL A 50 -3.43 -18.09 -13.08
C VAL A 50 -4.59 -17.80 -14.02
N ASN A 51 -4.87 -18.69 -14.97
CA ASN A 51 -5.98 -18.53 -15.91
C ASN A 51 -7.34 -18.52 -15.20
N GLN A 52 -7.54 -19.42 -14.22
CA GLN A 52 -8.76 -19.49 -13.42
C GLN A 52 -9.02 -18.21 -12.61
N HIS A 53 -7.96 -17.57 -12.13
CA HIS A 53 -8.05 -16.35 -11.30
C HIS A 53 -7.72 -15.08 -12.09
N ARG A 54 -7.69 -15.14 -13.43
CA ARG A 54 -7.31 -14.03 -14.31
C ARG A 54 -8.11 -12.76 -14.05
N THR A 55 -9.42 -12.86 -13.93
CA THR A 55 -10.29 -11.71 -13.65
C THR A 55 -9.99 -11.05 -12.30
N LEU A 56 -9.70 -11.86 -11.27
CA LEU A 56 -9.30 -11.33 -9.96
C LEU A 56 -7.98 -10.55 -10.07
N LEU A 57 -6.99 -11.12 -10.75
CA LEU A 57 -5.69 -10.48 -10.95
C LEU A 57 -5.80 -9.17 -11.75
N MET A 58 -6.66 -9.12 -12.78
CA MET A 58 -6.97 -7.88 -13.51
C MET A 58 -7.57 -6.81 -12.58
N ILE A 59 -8.53 -7.19 -11.73
CA ILE A 59 -9.14 -6.25 -10.79
C ILE A 59 -8.10 -5.75 -9.78
N ILE A 60 -7.28 -6.65 -9.23
CA ILE A 60 -6.18 -6.31 -8.30
C ILE A 60 -5.23 -5.31 -8.95
N ASP A 61 -4.87 -5.53 -10.22
CA ASP A 61 -3.96 -4.68 -10.96
C ASP A 61 -4.48 -3.24 -11.13
N GLU A 62 -5.69 -3.12 -11.69
CA GLU A 62 -6.34 -1.83 -11.95
C GLU A 62 -6.61 -1.07 -10.64
N LEU A 63 -7.02 -1.79 -9.59
CA LEU A 63 -7.19 -1.21 -8.26
C LEU A 63 -5.86 -0.75 -7.66
N LEU A 64 -4.76 -1.46 -7.91
CA LEU A 64 -3.43 -1.07 -7.42
C LEU A 64 -2.96 0.21 -8.10
N MET A 65 -3.18 0.35 -9.40
CA MET A 65 -2.95 1.61 -10.11
C MET A 65 -3.82 2.74 -9.52
N LEU A 66 -5.11 2.50 -9.30
CA LEU A 66 -6.01 3.48 -8.69
C LEU A 66 -5.54 3.89 -7.28
N SER A 67 -5.17 2.93 -6.43
CA SER A 67 -4.64 3.21 -5.09
C SER A 67 -3.34 4.02 -5.16
N THR A 68 -2.45 3.69 -6.10
CA THR A 68 -1.20 4.42 -6.35
C THR A 68 -1.49 5.89 -6.69
N ILE A 69 -2.43 6.16 -7.58
CA ILE A 69 -2.83 7.52 -7.97
C ILE A 69 -3.44 8.28 -6.78
N LEU A 70 -4.36 7.65 -6.04
CA LEU A 70 -5.03 8.28 -4.90
C LEU A 70 -4.04 8.63 -3.80
N CYS A 71 -3.24 7.66 -3.36
CA CYS A 71 -2.24 7.83 -2.32
C CYS A 71 -1.12 8.79 -2.76
N GLY A 72 -0.65 8.69 -4.01
CA GLY A 72 0.34 9.61 -4.59
C GLY A 72 -0.19 11.04 -4.70
N GLY A 73 -1.44 11.23 -5.10
CA GLY A 73 -2.09 12.54 -5.18
C GLY A 73 -2.25 13.21 -3.82
N VAL A 74 -2.56 12.43 -2.78
CA VAL A 74 -2.56 12.90 -1.38
C VAL A 74 -1.18 13.40 -1.00
N PHE A 75 -0.16 12.57 -1.22
CA PHE A 75 1.22 12.90 -0.89
C PHE A 75 1.71 14.16 -1.60
N TYR A 76 1.43 14.28 -2.90
CA TYR A 76 1.70 15.49 -3.68
C TYR A 76 1.02 16.72 -3.08
N SER A 77 -0.22 16.58 -2.60
CA SER A 77 -0.99 17.67 -2.03
C SER A 77 -0.44 18.17 -0.69
N VAL A 78 0.11 17.26 0.13
CA VAL A 78 0.69 17.57 1.44
C VAL A 78 2.19 17.83 1.41
N ARG A 79 2.86 17.62 0.27
CA ARG A 79 4.33 17.74 0.12
C ARG A 79 4.90 19.06 0.63
N LYS A 80 4.20 20.18 0.41
CA LYS A 80 4.69 21.50 0.80
C LYS A 80 4.78 21.64 2.33
N VAL A 81 3.81 21.05 3.03
CA VAL A 81 3.77 21.02 4.50
C VAL A 81 4.92 20.19 5.04
N TYR A 82 5.17 19.02 4.43
CA TYR A 82 6.26 18.15 4.85
C TYR A 82 7.65 18.65 4.44
N SER A 83 7.80 19.29 3.27
CA SER A 83 9.09 19.86 2.82
C SER A 83 9.57 21.02 3.69
N GLN A 84 8.64 21.73 4.34
CA GLN A 84 8.97 22.80 5.28
C GLN A 84 9.34 22.27 6.67
N ASN A 85 9.00 21.00 6.95
CA ASN A 85 9.33 20.35 8.20
C ASN A 85 10.78 19.83 8.16
N LYS A 86 11.65 20.41 9.00
CA LYS A 86 13.07 20.01 9.09
C LYS A 86 13.30 18.75 9.91
N ASN A 87 12.25 18.06 10.35
CA ASN A 87 12.37 16.83 11.12
C ASN A 87 12.84 15.66 10.21
N ILE A 88 13.95 15.03 10.58
CA ILE A 88 14.52 13.88 9.88
C ILE A 88 13.51 12.75 9.69
N LEU A 89 12.61 12.55 10.67
CA LEU A 89 11.61 11.49 10.65
C LEU A 89 10.55 11.72 9.57
N THR A 90 10.21 13.00 9.29
CA THR A 90 9.37 13.36 8.14
C THR A 90 10.06 13.01 6.83
N GLY A 91 11.37 13.20 6.73
CA GLY A 91 12.17 12.75 5.59
C GLY A 91 12.07 11.24 5.39
N PHE A 92 12.22 10.46 6.46
CA PHE A 92 12.08 9.00 6.38
C PHE A 92 10.68 8.54 5.95
N VAL A 93 9.60 9.13 6.49
CA VAL A 93 8.22 8.87 6.06
C VAL A 93 8.05 9.15 4.56
N THR A 94 8.60 10.27 4.10
CA THR A 94 8.54 10.72 2.70
C THR A 94 9.23 9.70 1.78
N VAL A 95 10.46 9.31 2.13
CA VAL A 95 11.26 8.37 1.33
C VAL A 95 10.64 6.98 1.31
N SER A 96 10.23 6.44 2.46
CA SER A 96 9.61 5.10 2.51
C SER A 96 8.32 5.05 1.71
N PHE A 97 7.53 6.13 1.71
CA PHE A 97 6.31 6.22 0.92
C PHE A 97 6.59 6.27 -0.59
N ILE A 98 7.56 7.06 -1.04
CA ILE A 98 7.94 7.12 -2.45
C ILE A 98 8.44 5.76 -2.94
N LEU A 99 9.30 5.10 -2.16
CA LEU A 99 9.77 3.75 -2.49
C LEU A 99 8.61 2.74 -2.55
N MET A 100 7.62 2.87 -1.67
CA MET A 100 6.43 2.03 -1.68
C MET A 100 5.59 2.24 -2.95
N LEU A 101 5.41 3.49 -3.40
CA LEU A 101 4.74 3.78 -4.69
C LEU A 101 5.49 3.16 -5.87
N MET A 102 6.82 3.22 -5.88
CA MET A 102 7.64 2.58 -6.91
C MET A 102 7.46 1.05 -6.90
N ALA A 103 7.41 0.43 -5.71
CA ALA A 103 7.15 -1.00 -5.59
C ALA A 103 5.73 -1.36 -6.08
N TRP A 104 4.72 -0.54 -5.80
CA TRP A 104 3.35 -0.74 -6.31
C TRP A 104 3.30 -0.70 -7.84
N LEU A 105 4.00 0.25 -8.46
CA LEU A 105 4.10 0.32 -9.92
C LEU A 105 4.78 -0.92 -10.50
N LEU A 106 5.85 -1.41 -9.87
CA LEU A 106 6.51 -2.64 -10.30
C LEU A 106 5.57 -3.86 -10.21
N ILE A 107 4.85 -4.00 -9.09
CA ILE A 107 3.86 -5.08 -8.90
C ILE A 107 2.77 -5.00 -9.97
N MET A 108 2.27 -3.81 -10.27
CA MET A 108 1.28 -3.56 -11.32
C MET A 108 1.81 -3.99 -12.69
N PHE A 109 3.00 -3.54 -13.09
CA PHE A 109 3.55 -3.94 -14.38
C PHE A 109 3.70 -5.46 -14.53
N GLU A 110 4.23 -6.14 -13.51
CA GLU A 110 4.41 -7.59 -13.58
C GLU A 110 3.09 -8.38 -13.46
N THR A 111 2.16 -7.91 -12.62
CA THR A 111 0.83 -8.55 -12.49
C THR A 111 0.05 -8.41 -13.78
N GLY A 112 0.09 -7.24 -14.42
CA GLY A 112 -0.51 -7.02 -15.73
C GLY A 112 0.00 -7.97 -16.81
N ARG A 113 1.31 -8.26 -16.82
CA ARG A 113 1.92 -9.24 -17.74
C ARG A 113 1.40 -10.67 -17.56
N LEU A 114 0.82 -11.00 -16.41
CA LEU A 114 0.16 -12.30 -16.19
C LEU A 114 -1.21 -12.40 -16.86
N VAL A 115 -1.86 -11.27 -17.16
CA VAL A 115 -3.29 -11.26 -17.50
C VAL A 115 -3.62 -10.56 -18.82
N TYR A 116 -2.80 -9.64 -19.32
CA TYR A 116 -2.96 -8.99 -20.63
C TYR A 116 -1.61 -8.73 -21.32
N PRO A 117 -1.61 -8.55 -22.65
CA PRO A 117 -0.41 -8.11 -23.34
C PRO A 117 -0.07 -6.67 -22.94
N VAL A 118 1.16 -6.45 -22.50
CA VAL A 118 1.65 -5.13 -22.05
C VAL A 118 2.62 -4.59 -23.09
N ASN A 119 2.30 -3.44 -23.69
CA ASN A 119 3.15 -2.78 -24.68
C ASN A 119 3.61 -3.71 -25.83
N GLY A 120 2.72 -4.59 -26.30
CA GLY A 120 3.02 -5.55 -27.37
C GLY A 120 3.75 -6.82 -26.93
N LEU A 121 4.16 -6.92 -25.66
CA LEU A 121 4.65 -8.18 -25.09
C LEU A 121 3.47 -9.11 -24.82
N PRO A 122 3.55 -10.39 -25.21
CA PRO A 122 2.49 -11.35 -24.94
C PRO A 122 2.35 -11.65 -23.46
N VAL A 123 1.18 -12.19 -23.08
CA VAL A 123 0.94 -12.71 -21.72
C VAL A 123 2.00 -13.75 -21.37
N VAL A 124 2.54 -13.66 -20.17
CA VAL A 124 3.58 -14.57 -19.69
C VAL A 124 3.02 -15.97 -19.51
N THR A 125 3.71 -16.96 -20.08
CA THR A 125 3.33 -18.38 -20.04
C THR A 125 4.56 -19.28 -19.90
N GLY A 126 4.34 -20.56 -19.58
CA GLY A 126 5.39 -21.57 -19.51
C GLY A 126 6.46 -21.26 -18.45
N ASP A 127 7.73 -21.46 -18.78
CA ASP A 127 8.85 -21.32 -17.85
C ASP A 127 8.99 -19.89 -17.28
N ASN A 128 8.63 -18.88 -18.07
CA ASN A 128 8.69 -17.48 -17.66
C ASN A 128 7.64 -17.14 -16.58
N LEU A 129 6.54 -17.90 -16.49
CA LEU A 129 5.47 -17.66 -15.51
C LEU A 129 5.98 -17.76 -14.08
N ARG A 130 6.83 -18.75 -13.80
CA ARG A 130 7.40 -18.95 -12.47
C ARG A 130 8.32 -17.79 -12.08
N THR A 131 9.14 -17.32 -13.02
CA THR A 131 10.04 -16.19 -12.81
C THR A 131 9.27 -14.90 -12.54
N THR A 132 8.29 -14.57 -13.38
CA THR A 132 7.45 -13.38 -13.17
C THR A 132 6.68 -13.43 -11.85
N LEU A 133 6.13 -14.59 -11.46
CA LEU A 133 5.52 -14.73 -10.15
C LEU A 133 6.53 -14.50 -9.01
N ALA A 134 7.74 -15.05 -9.11
CA ALA A 134 8.78 -14.81 -8.11
C ALA A 134 9.16 -13.33 -7.98
N GLU A 135 9.24 -12.60 -9.10
CA GLU A 135 9.47 -11.15 -9.12
C GLU A 135 8.32 -10.38 -8.45
N ILE A 136 7.07 -10.74 -8.73
CA ILE A 136 5.88 -10.15 -8.08
C ILE A 136 5.93 -10.39 -6.56
N TYR A 137 6.22 -11.61 -6.12
CA TYR A 137 6.31 -11.93 -4.69
C TYR A 137 7.48 -11.21 -4.01
N ALA A 138 8.63 -11.08 -4.68
CA ALA A 138 9.76 -10.31 -4.18
C ALA A 138 9.43 -8.81 -4.05
N ALA A 139 8.67 -8.26 -5.00
CA ALA A 139 8.21 -6.87 -4.95
C ALA A 139 7.18 -6.65 -3.83
N TRP A 140 6.25 -7.60 -3.61
CA TRP A 140 5.33 -7.58 -2.48
C TRP A 140 6.05 -7.65 -1.14
N HIS A 141 7.08 -8.48 -1.03
CA HIS A 141 7.95 -8.57 0.15
C HIS A 141 8.62 -7.23 0.46
N LEU A 142 9.23 -6.60 -0.56
CA LEU A 142 9.80 -5.26 -0.43
C LEU A 142 8.74 -4.23 0.01
N CYS A 143 7.56 -4.28 -0.60
CA CYS A 143 6.45 -3.39 -0.26
C CYS A 143 6.04 -3.51 1.21
N ASP A 144 6.01 -4.72 1.77
CA ASP A 144 5.66 -4.94 3.18
C ASP A 144 6.69 -4.36 4.14
N ILE A 145 7.97 -4.48 3.80
CA ILE A 145 9.06 -3.87 4.57
C ILE A 145 8.91 -2.35 4.55
N LEU A 146 8.71 -1.78 3.37
CA LEU A 146 8.57 -0.33 3.19
C LEU A 146 7.34 0.20 3.92
N LEU A 147 6.22 -0.53 3.88
CA LEU A 147 5.02 -0.19 4.65
C LEU A 147 5.29 -0.25 6.17
N GLY A 148 5.97 -1.29 6.64
CA GLY A 148 6.34 -1.42 8.04
C GLY A 148 7.22 -0.25 8.52
N LEU A 149 8.25 0.09 7.75
CA LEU A 149 9.11 1.25 7.99
C LEU A 149 8.32 2.57 7.96
N PHE A 150 7.45 2.75 6.97
CA PHE A 150 6.59 3.92 6.86
C PHE A 150 5.73 4.12 8.11
N ILE A 151 5.09 3.05 8.59
CA ILE A 151 4.28 3.10 9.82
C ILE A 151 5.16 3.41 11.03
N ILE A 152 6.33 2.78 11.18
CA ILE A 152 7.25 3.06 12.30
C ILE A 152 7.68 4.52 12.32
N PHE A 153 8.12 5.06 11.18
CA PHE A 153 8.57 6.43 11.09
C PHE A 153 7.43 7.41 11.34
N TRP A 154 6.25 7.15 10.79
CA TRP A 154 5.09 8.01 11.05
C TRP A 154 4.68 7.94 12.53
N SER A 155 4.72 6.76 13.13
CA SER A 155 4.42 6.59 14.56
C SER A 155 5.30 7.43 15.46
N GLY A 156 6.60 7.57 15.13
CA GLY A 156 7.51 8.39 15.90
C GLY A 156 7.22 9.90 15.81
N LEU A 157 6.43 10.36 14.83
CA LEU A 157 5.95 11.74 14.73
C LEU A 157 4.75 12.01 15.65
N LEU A 158 4.12 10.97 16.22
CA LEU A 158 2.93 11.11 17.06
C LEU A 158 3.30 11.41 18.51
N SER A 159 2.61 12.39 19.11
CA SER A 159 2.77 12.71 20.53
C SER A 159 2.04 11.73 21.46
N HIS A 160 0.95 11.12 20.99
CA HIS A 160 0.13 10.24 21.83
C HIS A 160 0.74 8.85 21.96
N SER A 161 1.22 8.51 23.17
CA SER A 161 1.99 7.29 23.47
C SER A 161 1.35 6.00 22.95
N PHE A 162 0.04 5.81 23.16
CA PHE A 162 -0.67 4.62 22.68
C PHE A 162 -0.52 4.41 21.16
N TRP A 163 -0.76 5.45 20.36
CA TRP A 163 -0.72 5.37 18.89
C TRP A 163 0.71 5.23 18.35
N LYS A 164 1.67 5.82 19.05
CA LYS A 164 3.09 5.68 18.74
C LYS A 164 3.56 4.24 18.94
N TYR A 165 3.32 3.66 20.11
CA TYR A 165 3.77 2.29 20.39
C TYR A 165 2.98 1.25 19.58
N SER A 166 1.67 1.44 19.38
CA SER A 166 0.88 0.54 18.54
C SER A 166 1.36 0.53 17.10
N GLY A 167 1.68 1.69 16.53
CA GLY A 167 2.18 1.76 15.17
C GLY A 167 3.59 1.18 15.02
N ILE A 168 4.49 1.40 16.00
CA ILE A 168 5.80 0.72 16.00
C ILE A 168 5.62 -0.81 16.01
N ALA A 169 4.76 -1.33 16.89
CA ALA A 169 4.50 -2.77 16.98
C ALA A 169 3.89 -3.32 15.68
N ILE A 170 2.94 -2.61 15.08
CA ILE A 170 2.29 -3.00 13.82
C ILE A 170 3.29 -2.97 12.66
N GLY A 171 4.15 -1.95 12.58
CA GLY A 171 5.16 -1.87 11.52
C GLY A 171 6.20 -2.99 11.62
N LEU A 172 6.62 -3.33 12.84
CA LEU A 172 7.47 -4.50 13.08
C LEU A 172 6.76 -5.80 12.71
N LEU A 173 5.48 -5.94 13.08
CA LEU A 173 4.66 -7.10 12.69
C LEU A 173 4.59 -7.25 11.17
N GLN A 174 4.41 -6.16 10.42
CA GLN A 174 4.41 -6.18 8.95
C GLN A 174 5.73 -6.72 8.38
N MET A 175 6.87 -6.28 8.93
CA MET A 175 8.19 -6.72 8.51
C MET A 175 8.44 -8.19 8.86
N ILE A 176 8.10 -8.60 10.09
CA ILE A 176 8.28 -9.97 10.58
C ILE A 176 7.40 -10.94 9.79
N CYS A 177 6.14 -10.57 9.50
CA CYS A 177 5.23 -11.42 8.74
C CYS A 177 5.60 -11.57 7.26
N THR A 178 6.51 -10.76 6.73
CA THR A 178 7.00 -10.87 5.34
C THR A 178 8.28 -11.72 5.21
N TYR A 179 9.16 -11.69 6.23
CA TYR A 179 10.39 -12.49 6.29
C TYR A 179 10.20 -13.82 7.01
N PHE A 180 9.69 -14.88 6.38
CA PHE A 180 9.93 -16.23 6.92
C PHE A 180 10.08 -17.31 5.85
N GLY A 181 11.23 -17.99 5.91
CA GLY A 181 11.60 -19.21 5.17
C GLY A 181 10.78 -20.45 5.56
N GLN A 182 9.51 -20.28 5.89
CA GLN A 182 8.53 -21.35 5.93
C GLN A 182 7.27 -20.82 5.25
N SER A 183 6.70 -21.67 4.39
CA SER A 183 5.54 -21.35 3.58
C SER A 183 4.48 -20.59 4.38
N ILE A 184 4.36 -19.29 4.09
CA ILE A 184 3.41 -18.28 4.61
C ILE A 184 2.35 -18.89 5.53
N LYS A 185 2.36 -18.55 6.83
CA LYS A 185 1.15 -18.68 7.66
C LYS A 185 0.25 -17.51 7.26
N PRO A 186 -0.80 -17.71 6.45
CA PRO A 186 -1.62 -16.61 5.91
C PRO A 186 -2.31 -15.80 7.01
N ILE A 187 -2.54 -16.41 8.17
CA ILE A 187 -3.24 -15.81 9.30
C ILE A 187 -2.44 -14.63 9.89
N PRO A 188 -1.16 -14.79 10.32
CA PRO A 188 -0.34 -13.66 10.75
C PRO A 188 -0.28 -12.50 9.75
N LEU A 189 -0.08 -12.78 8.46
CA LEU A 189 0.00 -11.74 7.44
C LEU A 189 -1.35 -11.02 7.26
N PHE A 190 -2.46 -11.76 7.29
CA PHE A 190 -3.80 -11.19 7.26
C PHE A 190 -4.07 -10.28 8.46
N ILE A 191 -3.69 -10.71 9.67
CA ILE A 191 -3.78 -9.90 10.89
C ILE A 191 -2.94 -8.63 10.75
N ALA A 192 -1.70 -8.74 10.25
CA ALA A 192 -0.83 -7.58 10.02
C ALA A 192 -1.47 -6.58 9.04
N ILE A 193 -2.04 -7.05 7.93
CA ILE A 193 -2.77 -6.21 6.96
C ILE A 193 -3.93 -5.46 7.63
N ILE A 194 -4.75 -6.16 8.43
CA ILE A 194 -5.89 -5.54 9.11
C ILE A 194 -5.41 -4.47 10.11
N LEU A 195 -4.43 -4.80 10.96
CA LEU A 195 -3.93 -3.87 11.96
C LEU A 195 -3.27 -2.64 11.34
N ALA A 196 -2.45 -2.84 10.30
CA ALA A 196 -1.85 -1.76 9.52
C ALA A 196 -2.93 -0.86 8.91
N THR A 197 -3.98 -1.45 8.34
CA THR A 197 -5.10 -0.70 7.76
C THR A 197 -5.83 0.12 8.82
N ILE A 198 -6.21 -0.47 9.95
CA ILE A 198 -6.90 0.24 11.05
C ILE A 198 -6.05 1.42 11.54
N TRP A 199 -4.76 1.21 11.71
CA TRP A 199 -3.85 2.25 12.16
C TRP A 199 -3.75 3.40 11.14
N LEU A 200 -3.60 3.09 9.84
CA LEU A 200 -3.55 4.09 8.77
C LEU A 200 -4.87 4.85 8.63
N LEU A 201 -6.02 4.17 8.75
CA LEU A 201 -7.33 4.82 8.73
C LEU A 201 -7.45 5.82 9.88
N LYS A 202 -7.03 5.46 11.10
CA LYS A 202 -7.01 6.40 12.22
C LYS A 202 -6.13 7.62 11.92
N GLN A 203 -4.95 7.43 11.33
CA GLN A 203 -4.05 8.56 11.04
C GLN A 203 -4.58 9.45 9.91
N SER A 204 -5.24 8.87 8.91
CA SER A 204 -5.86 9.64 7.83
C SER A 204 -6.87 10.68 8.36
N ILE A 205 -7.70 10.27 9.34
CA ILE A 205 -8.65 11.16 10.02
C ILE A 205 -7.91 12.22 10.84
N SER A 206 -6.81 11.83 11.50
CA SER A 206 -5.98 12.75 12.29
C SER A 206 -5.34 13.86 11.44
N ILE A 207 -4.85 13.54 10.24
CA ILE A 207 -4.26 14.52 9.31
C ILE A 207 -5.25 15.63 8.96
N VAL A 208 -6.53 15.28 8.76
CA VAL A 208 -7.56 16.27 8.44
C VAL A 208 -7.73 17.29 9.54
N ASN A 209 -7.75 16.81 10.78
CA ASN A 209 -7.93 17.67 11.94
C ASN A 209 -6.73 18.61 12.07
N GLU A 210 -5.50 18.10 11.92
CA GLU A 210 -4.29 18.93 11.95
C GLU A 210 -4.22 19.94 10.81
N LEU A 211 -4.55 19.55 9.57
CA LEU A 211 -4.56 20.45 8.42
C LEU A 211 -5.62 21.54 8.59
N ARG A 212 -6.80 21.19 9.12
CA ARG A 212 -7.88 22.15 9.42
C ARG A 212 -7.45 23.16 10.48
N GLU A 213 -6.79 22.71 11.55
CA GLU A 213 -6.33 23.58 12.65
C GLU A 213 -5.21 24.52 12.23
N LYS A 214 -4.28 24.07 11.37
CA LYS A 214 -3.13 24.87 10.91
C LYS A 214 -3.47 25.89 9.80
N LYS A 215 -4.72 25.96 9.32
CA LYS A 215 -5.20 26.93 8.29
C LYS A 215 -4.31 27.06 7.03
N LEU A 216 -3.74 25.96 6.53
CA LEU A 216 -2.80 25.95 5.39
C LEU A 216 -3.40 25.92 3.97
#